data_AF-A0A0C3DNN3-F1
#
_entry.id   AF-A0A0C3DNN3-F1
#
_cell.length_a   1.000
_cell.length_b   1.000
_cell.length_c   1.000
_cell.angle_alpha   90.00
_cell.angle_beta   90.00
_cell.angle_gamma   90.00
#
_symmetry.space_group_name_H-M   'P 1'
#
loop_
_entity.id
_entity.type
_entity.pdbx_description
1 polymer ?
#
loop_
_entity_poly.entity_id
_entity_poly.type
_entity_poly.pdbx_seq_one_letter_code
_entity_poly.pdbx_strand_id
1 'polypeptide(L)'
;MSAPLKTNTPAPSTGKHDWARATTDKLKSGSDDELEIYNEKVGKHKQRQQAKKEAKEKEARERQQREEVEHRAREEAACLEREAATVRRQEEADRQVQEERQAKEEREHQEREATVHREVAIKKATETAEKRAQGDMEERQAEAVKKVWVAKETARQWEEAEASKQKLVAMKKRAREENVVAGPSRMPGSGLWTGAKCKQDLENKHQCTCMQCVRHKEKCKWPEVVGLVSRSGLGDVKGKGKAVVTSPRASEKKKCIKKSATKVVDSDIEVVAKPSDTSGSSHALLQHMDHLILAVENLAEAQWYMASACAASGMAVGTLVDECNFLSFEGVGPGEEDADEETDMEVVDQEVVEQEVAELWKEILEPWPSDNEM
;
A
#
# COMPACT_ATOMS: atom_id res chain seq x y z
N MET A 1 17.02 48.97 27.22
CA MET A 1 17.63 49.65 28.38
C MET A 1 18.51 50.79 27.87
N SER A 2 17.94 51.98 27.68
CA SER A 2 18.70 53.20 27.38
C SER A 2 18.03 54.36 28.12
N ALA A 3 18.77 54.99 29.03
CA ALA A 3 18.29 56.10 29.86
C ALA A 3 18.27 57.43 29.07
N PRO A 4 17.26 58.30 29.22
CA PRO A 4 17.29 59.63 28.62
C PRO A 4 18.17 60.59 29.45
N LEU A 5 19.08 61.27 28.76
CA LEU A 5 19.90 62.37 29.29
C LEU A 5 19.03 63.50 29.87
N LYS A 6 19.24 63.81 31.16
CA LYS A 6 18.70 65.02 31.81
C LYS A 6 19.46 66.25 31.32
N THR A 7 18.79 67.09 30.53
CA THR A 7 19.27 68.43 30.16
C THR A 7 18.74 69.47 31.16
N ASN A 8 19.63 69.94 32.04
CA ASN A 8 19.37 71.05 32.95
C ASN A 8 19.35 72.36 32.16
N THR A 9 18.16 72.96 32.00
CA THR A 9 18.02 74.31 31.44
C THR A 9 18.06 75.33 32.57
N PRO A 10 18.99 76.30 32.59
CA PRO A 10 19.07 77.30 33.64
C PRO A 10 17.94 78.34 33.49
N ALA A 11 17.32 78.68 34.63
CA ALA A 11 16.25 79.66 34.71
C ALA A 11 16.77 81.09 34.42
N PRO A 12 16.05 81.90 33.62
CA PRO A 12 16.40 83.30 33.43
C PRO A 12 16.13 84.11 34.70
N SER A 13 17.18 84.79 35.17
CA SER A 13 17.14 85.78 36.24
C SER A 13 16.19 86.93 35.88
N THR A 14 15.11 87.08 36.65
CA THR A 14 14.17 88.18 36.57
C THR A 14 14.79 89.44 37.19
N GLY A 15 15.51 90.21 36.37
CA GLY A 15 15.91 91.56 36.70
C GLY A 15 14.67 92.46 36.86
N LYS A 16 14.32 92.78 38.10
CA LYS A 16 13.34 93.81 38.45
C LYS A 16 13.90 95.18 38.07
N HIS A 17 13.38 95.76 36.98
CA HIS A 17 13.51 97.20 36.74
C HIS A 17 12.26 97.90 37.27
N ASP A 18 12.42 98.58 38.39
CA ASP A 18 11.44 99.51 38.98
C ASP A 18 11.31 100.77 38.10
N TRP A 19 10.32 100.80 37.22
CA TRP A 19 9.96 101.97 36.39
C TRP A 19 8.81 102.82 36.99
N ALA A 20 8.52 102.67 38.28
CA ALA A 20 7.26 103.13 38.86
C ALA A 20 7.17 104.62 39.26
N ARG A 21 8.04 105.55 38.83
CA ARG A 21 8.03 106.92 39.41
C ARG A 21 8.26 108.13 38.49
N ALA A 22 8.08 108.05 37.18
CA ALA A 22 8.46 109.18 36.31
C ALA A 22 7.34 109.95 35.58
N THR A 23 6.06 109.61 35.67
CA THR A 23 5.06 110.19 34.72
C THR A 23 3.71 110.62 35.32
N THR A 24 3.63 110.98 36.60
CA THR A 24 2.34 111.34 37.23
C THR A 24 1.94 112.82 37.14
N ASP A 25 2.76 113.73 36.63
CA ASP A 25 2.53 115.19 36.80
C ASP A 25 2.31 116.02 35.53
N LYS A 26 1.88 115.43 34.41
CA LYS A 26 1.67 116.17 33.15
C LYS A 26 0.37 115.91 32.38
N LEU A 27 -0.67 115.37 33.01
CA LEU A 27 -1.95 115.04 32.33
C LEU A 27 -3.16 115.64 33.07
N LYS A 28 -3.29 116.97 33.10
CA LYS A 28 -4.48 117.65 33.66
C LYS A 28 -5.14 118.68 32.73
N SER A 29 -4.74 118.80 31.47
CA SER A 29 -5.34 119.80 30.57
C SER A 29 -5.50 119.25 29.15
N GLY A 30 -6.75 119.07 28.72
CA GLY A 30 -7.18 118.48 27.44
C GLY A 30 -7.39 116.96 27.58
N SER A 31 -8.41 116.31 27.04
CA SER A 31 -9.42 116.69 26.06
C SER A 31 -10.53 115.62 26.10
N ASP A 32 -11.80 116.00 26.10
CA ASP A 32 -12.90 115.01 26.02
C ASP A 32 -12.88 114.23 24.68
N ASP A 33 -12.25 114.78 23.63
CA ASP A 33 -12.04 114.12 22.34
C ASP A 33 -10.98 112.99 22.37
N GLU A 34 -10.06 112.96 23.35
CA GLU A 34 -9.08 111.87 23.48
C GLU A 34 -9.69 110.55 23.96
N LEU A 35 -10.80 110.63 24.71
CA LEU A 35 -11.48 109.46 25.24
C LEU A 35 -12.14 108.64 24.13
N GLU A 36 -12.72 109.29 23.13
CA GLU A 36 -13.28 108.63 21.94
C GLU A 36 -12.19 107.94 21.10
N ILE A 37 -11.07 108.62 20.86
CA ILE A 37 -9.93 108.06 20.11
C ILE A 37 -9.35 106.84 20.85
N TYR A 38 -9.30 106.87 22.18
CA TYR A 38 -8.86 105.74 22.99
C TYR A 38 -9.83 104.56 22.90
N ASN A 39 -11.13 104.81 23.02
CA ASN A 39 -12.17 103.77 22.93
C ASN A 39 -12.19 103.10 21.55
N GLU A 40 -12.01 103.86 20.46
CA GLU A 40 -11.96 103.30 19.11
C GLU A 40 -10.71 102.41 18.90
N LYS A 41 -9.56 102.82 19.43
CA LYS A 41 -8.31 102.02 19.39
C LYS A 41 -8.43 100.73 20.20
N VAL A 42 -9.02 100.79 21.40
CA VAL A 42 -9.28 99.60 22.23
C VAL A 42 -10.27 98.66 21.54
N GLY A 43 -11.32 99.20 20.91
CA GLY A 43 -12.27 98.44 20.10
C GLY A 43 -11.61 97.70 18.93
N LYS A 44 -10.77 98.38 18.15
CA LYS A 44 -10.00 97.77 17.05
C LYS A 44 -9.03 96.70 17.55
N HIS A 45 -8.36 96.92 18.68
CA HIS A 45 -7.46 95.93 19.26
C HIS A 45 -8.23 94.67 19.71
N LYS A 46 -9.39 94.85 20.35
CA LYS A 46 -10.27 93.75 20.78
C LYS A 46 -10.79 92.94 19.59
N GLN A 47 -11.25 93.60 18.53
CA GLN A 47 -11.65 92.93 17.28
C GLN A 47 -10.50 92.14 16.66
N ARG A 48 -9.29 92.71 16.59
CA ARG A 48 -8.10 92.01 16.08
C ARG A 48 -7.73 90.79 16.92
N GLN A 49 -7.82 90.88 18.25
CA GLN A 49 -7.59 89.74 19.13
C GLN A 49 -8.64 88.64 18.93
N GLN A 50 -9.91 89.01 18.77
CA GLN A 50 -10.99 88.07 18.53
C GLN A 50 -10.83 87.37 17.18
N ALA A 51 -10.56 88.11 16.10
CA ALA A 51 -10.27 87.54 14.79
C ALA A 51 -9.04 86.60 14.81
N LYS A 52 -8.00 86.95 15.57
CA LYS A 52 -6.82 86.09 15.76
C LYS A 52 -7.16 84.80 16.53
N LYS A 53 -8.05 84.87 17.51
CA LYS A 53 -8.51 83.70 18.27
C LYS A 53 -9.34 82.77 17.39
N GLU A 54 -10.26 83.33 16.61
CA GLU A 54 -11.11 82.58 15.67
C GLU A 54 -10.28 81.93 14.55
N ALA A 55 -9.29 82.63 13.99
CA ALA A 55 -8.37 82.07 13.01
C ALA A 55 -7.59 80.87 13.55
N LYS A 56 -7.09 80.96 14.80
CA LYS A 56 -6.38 79.84 15.46
C LYS A 56 -7.30 78.66 15.75
N GLU A 57 -8.54 78.92 16.15
CA GLU A 57 -9.54 77.88 16.39
C GLU A 57 -9.92 77.16 15.08
N LYS A 58 -10.07 77.92 13.99
CA LYS A 58 -10.31 77.35 12.66
C LYS A 58 -9.13 76.49 12.19
N GLU A 59 -7.90 76.98 12.33
CA GLU A 59 -6.69 76.22 11.99
C GLU A 59 -6.58 74.92 12.81
N ALA A 60 -6.88 74.98 14.12
CA ALA A 60 -6.88 73.79 14.98
C ALA A 60 -7.93 72.75 14.53
N ARG A 61 -9.14 73.20 14.16
CA ARG A 61 -10.19 72.31 13.63
C ARG A 61 -9.80 71.70 12.28
N GLU A 62 -9.24 72.48 11.36
CA GLU A 62 -8.78 71.97 10.07
C GLU A 62 -7.63 70.96 10.23
N ARG A 63 -6.71 71.21 11.17
CA ARG A 63 -5.65 70.25 11.50
C ARG A 63 -6.21 68.95 12.07
N GLN A 64 -7.14 69.05 13.02
CA GLN A 64 -7.79 67.87 13.59
C GLN A 64 -8.51 67.05 12.52
N GLN A 65 -9.25 67.70 11.62
CA GLN A 65 -9.92 67.01 10.50
C GLN A 65 -8.92 66.32 9.57
N ARG A 66 -7.78 66.94 9.27
CA ARG A 66 -6.71 66.30 8.47
C ARG A 66 -6.13 65.08 9.17
N GLU A 67 -5.85 65.18 10.47
CA GLU A 67 -5.32 64.07 11.26
C GLU A 67 -6.34 62.91 11.37
N GLU A 68 -7.63 63.20 11.52
CA GLU A 68 -8.70 62.19 11.49
C GLU A 68 -8.84 61.50 10.13
N VAL A 69 -8.76 62.25 9.03
CA VAL A 69 -8.79 61.67 7.67
C VAL A 69 -7.57 60.81 7.41
N GLU A 70 -6.38 61.27 7.82
CA GLU A 70 -5.14 60.50 7.68
C GLU A 70 -5.19 59.22 8.53
N HIS A 71 -5.70 59.30 9.75
CA HIS A 71 -5.90 58.12 10.61
C HIS A 71 -6.83 57.09 9.96
N ARG A 72 -7.99 57.54 9.46
CA ARG A 72 -8.93 56.66 8.74
C ARG A 72 -8.28 56.00 7.53
N ALA A 73 -7.54 56.76 6.72
CA ALA A 73 -6.84 56.22 5.56
C ALA A 73 -5.81 55.14 5.94
N ARG A 74 -5.11 55.31 7.07
CA ARG A 74 -4.16 54.30 7.58
C ARG A 74 -4.88 53.06 8.09
N GLU A 75 -6.01 53.21 8.77
CA GLU A 75 -6.82 52.08 9.24
C GLU A 75 -7.42 51.27 8.09
N GLU A 76 -7.94 51.95 7.07
CA GLU A 76 -8.44 51.31 5.85
C GLU A 76 -7.33 50.56 5.13
N ALA A 77 -6.16 51.17 4.96
CA ALA A 77 -5.00 50.49 4.37
C ALA A 77 -4.59 49.25 5.16
N ALA A 78 -4.55 49.34 6.50
CA ALA A 78 -4.23 48.20 7.35
C ALA A 78 -5.32 47.11 7.37
N CYS A 79 -6.59 47.46 7.07
CA CYS A 79 -7.68 46.50 6.89
C CYS A 79 -7.50 45.74 5.56
N LEU A 80 -7.27 46.46 4.47
CA LEU A 80 -7.03 45.88 3.15
C LEU A 80 -5.79 44.97 3.12
N GLU A 81 -4.73 45.33 3.84
CA GLU A 81 -3.54 44.47 3.95
C GLU A 81 -3.85 43.16 4.68
N ARG A 82 -4.68 43.21 5.72
CA ARG A 82 -5.13 42.00 6.44
C ARG A 82 -6.02 41.12 5.57
N GLU A 83 -6.95 41.71 4.83
CA GLU A 83 -7.81 40.99 3.88
C GLU A 83 -6.98 40.34 2.76
N ALA A 84 -6.03 41.07 2.18
CA ALA A 84 -5.12 40.53 1.17
C ALA A 84 -4.26 39.37 1.73
N ALA A 85 -3.81 39.47 2.98
CA ALA A 85 -3.09 38.39 3.63
C ALA A 85 -3.98 37.14 3.85
N THR A 86 -5.26 37.32 4.19
CA THR A 86 -6.19 36.19 4.32
C THR A 86 -6.49 35.53 2.98
N VAL A 87 -6.68 36.32 1.91
CA VAL A 87 -6.91 35.78 0.55
C VAL A 87 -5.70 34.98 0.08
N ARG A 88 -4.47 35.50 0.28
CA ARG A 88 -3.25 34.77 -0.08
C ARG A 88 -3.11 33.43 0.64
N ARG A 89 -3.46 33.38 1.93
CA ARG A 89 -3.44 32.12 2.70
C ARG A 89 -4.48 31.12 2.18
N GLN A 90 -5.65 31.61 1.80
CA GLN A 90 -6.69 30.78 1.20
C GLN A 90 -6.23 30.21 -0.16
N GLU A 91 -5.68 31.06 -1.04
CA GLU A 91 -5.14 30.62 -2.33
C GLU A 91 -4.01 29.58 -2.18
N GLU A 92 -3.15 29.75 -1.17
CA GLU A 92 -2.10 28.78 -0.88
C GLU A 92 -2.67 27.45 -0.36
N ALA A 93 -3.68 27.49 0.50
CA ALA A 93 -4.37 26.29 0.96
C ALA A 93 -5.07 25.55 -0.19
N ASP A 94 -5.76 26.29 -1.06
CA ASP A 94 -6.43 25.72 -2.23
C ASP A 94 -5.43 25.10 -3.20
N ARG A 95 -4.28 25.75 -3.41
CA ARG A 95 -3.17 25.19 -4.20
C ARG A 95 -2.62 23.90 -3.59
N GLN A 96 -2.42 23.85 -2.27
CA GLN A 96 -1.96 22.64 -1.58
C GLN A 96 -2.96 21.48 -1.75
N VAL A 97 -4.26 21.75 -1.60
CA VAL A 97 -5.32 20.75 -1.83
C VAL A 97 -5.30 20.25 -3.28
N GLN A 98 -5.07 21.13 -4.24
CA GLN A 98 -4.96 20.74 -5.65
C GLN A 98 -3.73 19.86 -5.92
N GLU A 99 -2.57 20.21 -5.37
CA GLU A 99 -1.35 19.42 -5.47
C GLU A 99 -1.52 18.03 -4.82
N GLU A 100 -2.18 17.96 -3.66
CA GLU A 100 -2.48 16.70 -2.99
C GLU A 100 -3.42 15.81 -3.83
N ARG A 101 -4.46 16.41 -4.45
CA ARG A 101 -5.35 15.69 -5.38
C ARG A 101 -4.60 15.12 -6.56
N GLN A 102 -3.71 15.90 -7.18
CA GLN A 102 -2.87 15.44 -8.29
C GLN A 102 -1.93 14.31 -7.86
N ALA A 103 -1.29 14.44 -6.71
CA ALA A 103 -0.42 13.39 -6.17
C ALA A 103 -1.20 12.09 -5.87
N LYS A 104 -2.45 12.19 -5.41
CA LYS A 104 -3.32 11.02 -5.19
C LYS A 104 -3.70 10.35 -6.51
N GLU A 105 -4.11 11.13 -7.51
CA GLU A 105 -4.45 10.61 -8.84
C GLU A 105 -3.26 9.93 -9.52
N GLU A 106 -2.06 10.51 -9.42
CA GLU A 106 -0.83 9.90 -9.96
C GLU A 106 -0.50 8.57 -9.26
N ARG A 107 -0.67 8.48 -7.94
CA ARG A 107 -0.49 7.22 -7.20
C ARG A 107 -1.49 6.15 -7.65
N GLU A 108 -2.76 6.50 -7.79
CA GLU A 108 -3.78 5.58 -8.29
C GLU A 108 -3.47 5.12 -9.72
N HIS A 109 -2.97 6.02 -10.58
CA HIS A 109 -2.53 5.67 -11.93
C HIS A 109 -1.37 4.65 -11.89
N GLN A 110 -0.33 4.92 -11.09
CA GLN A 110 0.80 4.01 -10.93
C GLN A 110 0.38 2.64 -10.38
N GLU A 111 -0.58 2.59 -9.46
CA GLU A 111 -1.12 1.32 -8.93
C GLU A 111 -1.87 0.53 -10.01
N ARG A 112 -2.68 1.21 -10.83
CA ARG A 112 -3.36 0.58 -11.98
C ARG A 112 -2.36 0.03 -12.99
N GLU A 113 -1.33 0.81 -13.34
CA GLU A 113 -0.25 0.34 -14.22
C GLU A 113 0.49 -0.86 -13.64
N ALA A 114 0.83 -0.84 -12.35
CA ALA A 114 1.47 -1.96 -11.67
C ALA A 114 0.59 -3.21 -11.69
N THR A 115 -0.73 -3.06 -11.54
CA THR A 115 -1.70 -4.15 -11.61
C THR A 115 -1.76 -4.74 -13.01
N VAL A 116 -1.87 -3.91 -14.05
CA VAL A 116 -1.83 -4.35 -15.46
C VAL A 116 -0.53 -5.09 -15.76
N HIS A 117 0.61 -4.60 -15.30
CA HIS A 117 1.89 -5.28 -15.48
C HIS A 117 1.93 -6.66 -14.80
N ARG A 118 1.35 -6.79 -13.60
CA ARG A 118 1.23 -8.07 -12.89
C ARG A 118 0.33 -9.04 -13.66
N GLU A 119 -0.81 -8.59 -14.18
CA GLU A 119 -1.72 -9.41 -14.98
C GLU A 119 -1.04 -9.92 -16.26
N VAL A 120 -0.32 -9.05 -16.97
CA VAL A 120 0.46 -9.44 -18.16
C VAL A 120 1.52 -10.48 -17.81
N ALA A 121 2.21 -10.32 -16.68
CA ALA A 121 3.21 -11.28 -16.21
C ALA A 121 2.59 -12.64 -15.87
N ILE A 122 1.44 -12.65 -15.18
CA ILE A 122 0.69 -13.88 -14.85
C ILE A 122 0.24 -14.56 -16.14
N LYS A 123 -0.38 -13.84 -17.07
CA LYS A 123 -0.84 -14.37 -18.36
C LYS A 123 0.30 -14.99 -19.18
N LYS A 124 1.48 -14.35 -19.19
CA LYS A 124 2.66 -14.89 -19.86
C LYS A 124 3.17 -16.16 -19.18
N ALA A 125 3.14 -16.21 -17.86
CA ALA A 125 3.55 -17.37 -17.09
C ALA A 125 2.59 -18.56 -17.32
N THR A 126 1.28 -18.33 -17.35
CA THR A 126 0.28 -19.37 -17.62
C THR A 126 0.38 -19.89 -19.05
N GLU A 127 0.51 -19.01 -20.05
CA GLU A 127 0.73 -19.42 -21.45
C GLU A 127 2.00 -20.27 -21.61
N THR A 128 3.08 -19.89 -20.91
CA THR A 128 4.33 -20.66 -20.94
C THR A 128 4.18 -22.02 -20.27
N ALA A 129 3.42 -22.10 -19.16
CA ALA A 129 3.14 -23.35 -18.47
C ALA A 129 2.26 -24.28 -19.32
N GLU A 130 1.24 -23.73 -20.00
CA GLU A 130 0.37 -24.47 -20.92
C GLU A 130 1.15 -25.06 -22.09
N LYS A 131 2.04 -24.27 -22.73
CA LYS A 131 2.92 -24.77 -23.80
C LYS A 131 3.83 -25.92 -23.35
N ARG A 132 4.34 -25.87 -22.11
CA ARG A 132 5.13 -26.98 -21.54
C ARG A 132 4.26 -28.22 -21.31
N ALA A 133 3.08 -28.05 -20.72
CA ALA A 133 2.15 -29.14 -20.48
C ALA A 133 1.71 -29.83 -21.79
N GLN A 134 1.47 -29.05 -22.85
CA GLN A 134 1.17 -29.59 -24.18
C GLN A 134 2.36 -30.37 -24.74
N GLY A 135 3.58 -29.83 -24.67
CA GLY A 135 4.80 -30.53 -25.10
C GLY A 135 5.01 -31.86 -24.38
N ASP A 136 4.82 -31.89 -23.05
CA ASP A 136 4.92 -33.10 -22.24
C ASP A 136 3.87 -34.16 -22.62
N MET A 137 2.64 -33.72 -22.97
CA MET A 137 1.59 -34.62 -23.44
C MET A 137 1.91 -35.21 -24.82
N GLU A 138 2.38 -34.39 -25.76
CA GLU A 138 2.79 -34.81 -27.09
C GLU A 138 3.97 -35.81 -27.02
N GLU A 139 4.96 -35.55 -26.16
CA GLU A 139 6.08 -36.46 -25.91
C GLU A 139 5.61 -37.81 -25.36
N ARG A 140 4.72 -37.81 -24.36
CA ARG A 140 4.15 -39.04 -23.79
C ARG A 140 3.33 -39.83 -24.82
N GLN A 141 2.56 -39.16 -25.68
CA GLN A 141 1.83 -39.81 -26.77
C GLN A 141 2.79 -40.45 -27.77
N ALA A 142 3.84 -39.73 -28.19
CA ALA A 142 4.86 -40.27 -29.09
C ALA A 142 5.58 -41.50 -28.48
N GLU A 143 5.91 -41.44 -27.19
CA GLU A 143 6.51 -42.56 -26.47
C GLU A 143 5.56 -43.77 -26.40
N ALA A 144 4.27 -43.55 -26.12
CA ALA A 144 3.26 -44.60 -26.09
C ALA A 144 3.08 -45.27 -27.46
N VAL A 145 2.99 -44.49 -28.55
CA VAL A 145 2.91 -45.00 -29.93
C VAL A 145 4.15 -45.84 -30.26
N LYS A 146 5.35 -45.38 -29.88
CA LYS A 146 6.59 -46.13 -30.06
C LYS A 146 6.57 -47.45 -29.31
N LYS A 147 6.10 -47.48 -28.06
CA LYS A 147 5.96 -48.71 -27.26
C LYS A 147 4.98 -49.70 -27.89
N VAL A 148 3.83 -49.23 -28.38
CA VAL A 148 2.84 -50.07 -29.08
C VAL A 148 3.42 -50.66 -30.37
N TRP A 149 4.15 -49.86 -31.15
CA TRP A 149 4.80 -50.34 -32.36
C TRP A 149 5.85 -51.42 -32.06
N VAL A 150 6.71 -51.21 -31.07
CA VAL A 150 7.70 -52.22 -30.63
C VAL A 150 7.02 -53.51 -30.17
N ALA A 151 5.92 -53.41 -29.40
CA ALA A 151 5.16 -54.58 -28.95
C ALA A 151 4.56 -55.35 -30.13
N LYS A 152 4.00 -54.65 -31.12
CA LYS A 152 3.44 -55.25 -32.35
C LYS A 152 4.51 -55.98 -33.17
N GLU A 153 5.70 -55.39 -33.31
CA GLU A 153 6.80 -56.02 -34.04
C GLU A 153 7.34 -57.25 -33.28
N THR A 154 7.40 -57.17 -31.96
CA THR A 154 7.78 -58.31 -31.11
C THR A 154 6.78 -59.47 -31.24
N ALA A 155 5.47 -59.17 -31.30
CA ALA A 155 4.42 -60.16 -31.52
C ALA A 155 4.56 -60.85 -32.89
N ARG A 156 4.83 -60.08 -33.96
CA ARG A 156 5.09 -60.64 -35.31
C ARG A 156 6.29 -61.57 -35.32
N GLN A 157 7.41 -61.18 -34.71
CA GLN A 157 8.60 -62.05 -34.62
C GLN A 157 8.30 -63.36 -33.87
N TRP A 158 7.44 -63.31 -32.86
CA TRP A 158 7.02 -64.48 -32.12
C TRP A 158 6.15 -65.43 -32.97
N GLU A 159 5.16 -64.89 -33.69
CA GLU A 159 4.34 -65.64 -34.65
C GLU A 159 5.19 -66.28 -35.76
N GLU A 160 6.14 -65.55 -36.34
CA GLU A 160 7.07 -66.09 -37.34
C GLU A 160 7.95 -67.22 -36.77
N ALA A 161 8.43 -67.07 -35.53
CA ALA A 161 9.19 -68.11 -34.85
C ALA A 161 8.34 -69.36 -34.58
N GLU A 162 7.08 -69.20 -34.19
CA GLU A 162 6.15 -70.32 -34.03
C GLU A 162 5.84 -71.01 -35.37
N ALA A 163 5.59 -70.25 -36.43
CA ALA A 163 5.39 -70.79 -37.77
C ALA A 163 6.62 -71.57 -38.26
N SER A 164 7.83 -71.06 -38.01
CA SER A 164 9.09 -71.74 -38.32
C SER A 164 9.25 -73.04 -37.52
N LYS A 165 8.89 -73.05 -36.22
CA LYS A 165 8.87 -74.28 -35.41
C LYS A 165 7.90 -75.31 -36.00
N GLN A 166 6.69 -74.90 -36.39
CA GLN A 166 5.72 -75.81 -37.03
C GLN A 166 6.27 -76.38 -38.35
N LYS A 167 6.92 -75.55 -39.17
CA LYS A 167 7.57 -75.98 -40.42
C LYS A 167 8.68 -77.00 -40.18
N LEU A 168 9.52 -76.79 -39.16
CA LEU A 168 10.57 -77.74 -38.77
C LEU A 168 9.98 -79.07 -38.31
N VAL A 169 8.91 -79.05 -37.52
CA VAL A 169 8.20 -80.26 -37.07
C VAL A 169 7.65 -81.03 -38.28
N ALA A 170 7.06 -80.35 -39.26
CA ALA A 170 6.58 -80.97 -40.49
C ALA A 170 7.73 -81.59 -41.32
N MET A 171 8.84 -80.87 -41.52
CA MET A 171 10.01 -81.41 -42.23
C MET A 171 10.64 -82.60 -41.49
N LYS A 172 10.70 -82.56 -40.15
CA LYS A 172 11.22 -83.68 -39.35
C LYS A 172 10.33 -84.92 -39.44
N LYS A 173 9.00 -84.75 -39.47
CA LYS A 173 8.07 -85.87 -39.74
C LYS A 173 8.34 -86.49 -41.10
N ARG A 174 8.47 -85.66 -42.15
CA ARG A 174 8.81 -86.11 -43.51
C ARG A 174 10.17 -86.81 -43.58
N ALA A 175 11.21 -86.26 -42.95
CA ALA A 175 12.54 -86.88 -42.92
C ALA A 175 12.52 -88.22 -42.18
N ARG A 176 11.70 -88.38 -41.14
CA ARG A 176 11.54 -89.67 -40.44
C ARG A 176 10.86 -90.70 -41.33
N GLU A 177 9.91 -90.28 -42.15
CA GLU A 177 9.23 -91.13 -43.14
C GLU A 177 10.18 -91.54 -44.28
N GLU A 178 11.00 -90.63 -44.79
CA GLU A 178 12.03 -90.92 -45.80
C GLU A 178 13.18 -91.81 -45.25
N ASN A 179 13.58 -91.65 -43.99
CA ASN A 179 14.63 -92.49 -43.36
C ASN A 179 14.18 -93.92 -43.03
N VAL A 180 12.88 -94.25 -43.10
CA VAL A 180 12.43 -95.66 -43.00
C VAL A 180 12.85 -96.45 -44.26
N VAL A 181 13.15 -95.77 -45.38
CA VAL A 181 13.56 -96.40 -46.64
C VAL A 181 15.09 -96.57 -46.74
N ALA A 182 15.89 -95.80 -46.01
CA ALA A 182 17.35 -95.89 -46.02
C ALA A 182 17.86 -96.57 -44.74
N GLY A 183 18.28 -97.84 -44.85
CA GLY A 183 18.74 -98.66 -43.73
C GLY A 183 19.93 -98.08 -42.94
N PRO A 184 20.08 -98.46 -41.66
CA PRO A 184 21.01 -97.81 -40.73
C PRO A 184 22.48 -98.15 -41.01
N SER A 185 23.24 -97.17 -41.50
CA SER A 185 24.71 -97.24 -41.54
C SER A 185 25.29 -96.83 -40.18
N ARG A 186 25.68 -97.84 -39.38
CA ARG A 186 26.43 -97.68 -38.13
C ARG A 186 27.83 -97.12 -38.39
N MET A 187 28.13 -95.95 -37.82
CA MET A 187 29.50 -95.56 -37.47
C MET A 187 29.53 -94.82 -36.12
N PRO A 188 30.28 -95.33 -35.12
CA PRO A 188 30.58 -94.62 -33.89
C PRO A 188 31.92 -93.87 -34.02
N GLY A 189 31.91 -92.54 -33.91
CA GLY A 189 33.09 -91.72 -33.72
C GLY A 189 32.79 -90.68 -32.62
N SER A 190 33.35 -90.80 -31.42
CA SER A 190 34.72 -90.41 -31.01
C SER A 190 34.95 -88.91 -31.14
N GLY A 191 34.94 -88.18 -30.01
CA GLY A 191 35.23 -86.74 -30.01
C GLY A 191 35.32 -86.13 -28.62
N LEU A 192 36.52 -86.22 -28.05
CA LEU A 192 37.09 -85.57 -26.86
C LEU A 192 36.38 -84.30 -26.35
N TRP A 193 36.02 -84.29 -25.06
CA TRP A 193 35.81 -83.07 -24.29
C TRP A 193 37.14 -82.65 -23.64
N THR A 194 37.91 -81.82 -24.31
CA THR A 194 39.05 -81.13 -23.71
C THR A 194 38.52 -79.96 -22.88
N GLY A 195 38.51 -80.13 -21.56
CA GLY A 195 38.20 -79.05 -20.61
C GLY A 195 39.26 -77.96 -20.67
N ALA A 196 38.96 -76.84 -21.32
CA ALA A 196 39.77 -75.64 -21.28
C ALA A 196 39.54 -74.91 -19.95
N LYS A 197 40.57 -74.87 -19.10
CA LYS A 197 40.57 -74.06 -17.86
C LYS A 197 40.54 -72.57 -18.24
N CYS A 198 39.51 -71.86 -17.78
CA CYS A 198 39.41 -70.40 -17.92
C CYS A 198 40.47 -69.74 -17.04
N LYS A 199 41.46 -69.08 -17.66
CA LYS A 199 42.47 -68.29 -16.93
C LYS A 199 41.92 -66.88 -16.72
N GLN A 200 42.08 -66.37 -15.50
CA GLN A 200 41.65 -65.05 -15.07
C GLN A 200 42.72 -64.01 -15.46
N ASP A 201 42.37 -63.05 -16.32
CA ASP A 201 43.17 -61.83 -16.48
C ASP A 201 42.85 -60.88 -15.32
N LEU A 202 43.86 -60.54 -14.51
CA LEU A 202 43.70 -59.73 -13.30
C LEU A 202 43.49 -58.24 -13.57
N GLU A 203 43.65 -57.79 -14.82
CA GLU A 203 43.70 -56.36 -15.16
C GLU A 203 42.43 -55.84 -15.85
N ASN A 204 41.49 -56.69 -16.25
CA ASN A 204 40.33 -56.27 -17.06
C ASN A 204 39.01 -56.91 -16.59
N LYS A 205 38.23 -56.19 -15.77
CA LYS A 205 37.12 -56.75 -14.98
C LYS A 205 35.80 -57.03 -15.70
N HIS A 206 35.65 -56.75 -17.01
CA HIS A 206 34.32 -56.82 -17.65
C HIS A 206 34.23 -57.48 -19.03
N GLN A 207 35.20 -58.28 -19.45
CA GLN A 207 35.06 -59.05 -20.70
C GLN A 207 35.41 -60.52 -20.51
N CYS A 208 34.38 -61.38 -20.46
CA CYS A 208 34.55 -62.83 -20.47
C CYS A 208 34.77 -63.32 -21.91
N THR A 209 36.01 -63.65 -22.26
CA THR A 209 36.41 -64.21 -23.56
C THR A 209 36.55 -65.74 -23.51
N CYS A 210 35.55 -66.44 -22.95
CA CYS A 210 35.43 -67.89 -23.16
C CYS A 210 34.37 -68.16 -24.24
N MET A 211 34.79 -68.74 -25.37
CA MET A 211 33.92 -69.03 -26.51
C MET A 211 32.72 -69.94 -26.17
N GLN A 212 32.77 -70.73 -25.08
CA GLN A 212 31.62 -71.52 -24.65
C GLN A 212 30.56 -70.70 -23.88
N CYS A 213 30.97 -69.69 -23.11
CA CYS A 213 30.02 -68.83 -22.37
C CYS A 213 29.21 -67.92 -23.31
N VAL A 214 29.82 -67.49 -24.43
CA VAL A 214 29.14 -66.69 -25.46
C VAL A 214 28.04 -67.49 -26.16
N ARG A 215 28.20 -68.81 -26.32
CA ARG A 215 27.25 -69.63 -27.08
C ARG A 215 26.01 -70.06 -26.30
N HIS A 216 26.07 -70.17 -24.97
CA HIS A 216 24.96 -70.73 -24.20
C HIS A 216 24.09 -69.70 -23.45
N LYS A 217 24.45 -68.41 -23.38
CA LYS A 217 23.69 -67.34 -22.67
C LYS A 217 23.27 -67.68 -21.23
N GLU A 218 23.79 -68.75 -20.63
CA GLU A 218 23.58 -69.07 -19.22
C GLU A 218 24.55 -68.24 -18.38
N LYS A 219 24.00 -67.51 -17.40
CA LYS A 219 24.76 -66.68 -16.48
C LYS A 219 25.64 -67.58 -15.60
N CYS A 220 26.96 -67.58 -15.78
CA CYS A 220 27.87 -68.23 -14.82
C CYS A 220 27.68 -67.60 -13.43
N LYS A 221 27.03 -68.32 -12.52
CA LYS A 221 26.97 -67.98 -11.09
C LYS A 221 28.33 -68.29 -10.49
N TRP A 222 29.12 -67.26 -10.21
CA TRP A 222 30.28 -67.39 -9.32
C TRP A 222 29.82 -67.14 -7.88
N PRO A 223 30.37 -67.87 -6.88
CA PRO A 223 30.08 -67.62 -5.47
C PRO A 223 30.69 -66.27 -5.06
N GLU A 224 29.86 -65.37 -4.54
CA GLU A 224 30.26 -64.10 -3.93
C GLU A 224 31.20 -64.37 -2.74
N VAL A 225 32.47 -63.98 -2.88
CA VAL A 225 33.43 -63.97 -1.78
C VAL A 225 33.17 -62.73 -0.94
N VAL A 226 32.58 -62.95 0.22
CA VAL A 226 32.46 -62.01 1.34
C VAL A 226 33.83 -61.83 2.00
N GLY A 227 34.28 -60.58 2.13
CA GLY A 227 35.44 -60.16 2.94
C GLY A 227 35.70 -58.65 2.77
N LEU A 228 35.21 -57.79 3.68
CA LEU A 228 35.85 -57.30 4.92
C LEU A 228 36.96 -56.24 4.73
N VAL A 229 36.61 -55.01 5.15
CA VAL A 229 37.37 -54.12 6.07
C VAL A 229 38.42 -53.13 5.54
N SER A 230 38.19 -51.86 5.96
CA SER A 230 39.11 -50.72 6.17
C SER A 230 39.72 -50.03 4.94
N ARG A 231 39.92 -48.70 4.90
CA ARG A 231 40.50 -47.84 5.94
C ARG A 231 40.32 -46.35 5.59
N SER A 232 40.30 -45.54 6.64
CA SER A 232 40.32 -44.08 6.71
C SER A 232 41.35 -43.37 5.82
N GLY A 233 41.04 -42.12 5.44
CA GLY A 233 41.97 -41.20 4.78
C GLY A 233 41.59 -39.73 5.02
N LEU A 234 41.79 -39.26 6.26
CA LEU A 234 41.81 -37.85 6.65
C LEU A 234 43.11 -37.23 6.11
N GLY A 235 43.01 -36.47 5.02
CA GLY A 235 44.13 -35.83 4.33
C GLY A 235 44.14 -34.32 4.55
N ASP A 236 44.91 -33.90 5.54
CA ASP A 236 45.34 -32.55 5.83
C ASP A 236 46.22 -32.03 4.67
N VAL A 237 45.86 -30.92 4.01
CA VAL A 237 46.76 -30.25 3.05
C VAL A 237 46.81 -28.75 3.34
N LYS A 238 47.82 -28.43 4.13
CA LYS A 238 48.42 -27.13 4.39
C LYS A 238 48.99 -26.52 3.11
N GLY A 239 48.23 -25.63 2.47
CA GLY A 239 48.65 -24.84 1.31
C GLY A 239 48.79 -23.36 1.63
N LYS A 240 50.01 -22.93 1.94
CA LYS A 240 50.40 -21.53 2.18
C LYS A 240 50.71 -20.89 0.82
N GLY A 241 49.83 -20.03 0.31
CA GLY A 241 50.03 -19.30 -0.95
C GLY A 241 49.56 -17.85 -0.82
N LYS A 242 50.51 -16.93 -0.64
CA LYS A 242 50.28 -15.50 -0.79
C LYS A 242 50.09 -15.19 -2.27
N ALA A 243 48.97 -14.57 -2.62
CA ALA A 243 48.87 -13.72 -3.80
C ALA A 243 47.89 -12.58 -3.50
N VAL A 244 48.43 -11.38 -3.46
CA VAL A 244 47.73 -10.10 -3.37
C VAL A 244 47.14 -9.80 -4.75
N VAL A 245 45.81 -9.71 -4.86
CA VAL A 245 45.13 -8.82 -5.83
C VAL A 245 43.81 -8.37 -5.20
N THR A 246 43.64 -7.06 -5.13
CA THR A 246 42.51 -6.29 -4.63
C THR A 246 41.28 -6.38 -5.55
N SER A 247 40.09 -6.59 -4.98
CA SER A 247 38.82 -6.06 -5.53
C SER A 247 37.69 -6.15 -4.48
N PRO A 248 36.91 -5.08 -4.21
CA PRO A 248 35.94 -5.04 -3.13
C PRO A 248 34.56 -5.50 -3.61
N ARG A 249 34.02 -6.56 -3.01
CA ARG A 249 32.59 -6.90 -3.08
C ARG A 249 32.09 -7.06 -1.65
N ALA A 250 31.38 -6.04 -1.19
CA ALA A 250 30.64 -6.05 0.06
C ALA A 250 29.59 -7.15 0.01
N SER A 251 29.86 -8.26 0.70
CA SER A 251 28.88 -9.31 0.93
C SER A 251 27.96 -8.89 2.08
N GLU A 252 26.71 -8.67 1.71
CA GLU A 252 25.57 -8.38 2.56
C GLU A 252 25.39 -9.46 3.64
N LYS A 253 25.46 -9.04 4.91
CA LYS A 253 25.15 -9.88 6.08
C LYS A 253 23.68 -10.28 6.03
N LYS A 254 23.39 -11.54 5.70
CA LYS A 254 22.09 -12.16 5.96
C LYS A 254 21.87 -12.22 7.48
N LYS A 255 21.06 -11.29 8.00
CA LYS A 255 20.45 -11.41 9.33
C LYS A 255 19.47 -12.58 9.29
N CYS A 256 19.74 -13.60 10.09
CA CYS A 256 18.75 -14.63 10.42
C CYS A 256 17.57 -13.95 11.11
N ILE A 257 16.43 -13.87 10.43
CA ILE A 257 15.16 -13.45 11.02
C ILE A 257 14.75 -14.57 11.99
N LYS A 258 14.83 -14.26 13.28
CA LYS A 258 14.18 -15.04 14.34
C LYS A 258 12.68 -14.96 14.07
N LYS A 259 12.06 -16.11 13.76
CA LYS A 259 10.60 -16.26 13.73
C LYS A 259 10.08 -15.96 15.14
N SER A 260 9.52 -14.77 15.35
CA SER A 260 8.63 -14.50 16.47
C SER A 260 7.29 -15.14 16.16
N ALA A 261 6.83 -16.02 17.04
CA ALA A 261 5.49 -16.56 17.02
C ALA A 261 4.48 -15.40 17.04
N THR A 262 3.58 -15.40 16.06
CA THR A 262 2.41 -14.54 16.00
C THR A 262 1.56 -14.80 17.23
N LYS A 263 1.65 -13.91 18.23
CA LYS A 263 0.60 -13.79 19.24
C LYS A 263 -0.56 -13.09 18.56
N VAL A 264 -1.64 -13.82 18.36
CA VAL A 264 -2.97 -13.25 18.16
C VAL A 264 -3.24 -12.41 19.40
N VAL A 265 -3.42 -11.11 19.20
CA VAL A 265 -3.80 -10.17 20.26
C VAL A 265 -5.31 -10.10 20.20
N ASP A 266 -5.96 -10.91 21.04
CA ASP A 266 -7.32 -10.58 21.50
C ASP A 266 -7.22 -9.29 22.29
N SER A 267 -7.94 -8.28 21.83
CA SER A 267 -7.94 -6.93 22.39
C SER A 267 -9.11 -6.78 23.37
N ASP A 268 -9.10 -7.58 24.42
CA ASP A 268 -9.94 -7.31 25.60
C ASP A 268 -9.25 -6.20 26.41
N ILE A 269 -9.74 -4.97 26.24
CA ILE A 269 -9.28 -3.80 27.00
C ILE A 269 -9.91 -3.88 28.39
N GLU A 270 -9.32 -4.68 29.28
CA GLU A 270 -9.61 -4.66 30.70
C GLU A 270 -8.92 -3.43 31.33
N VAL A 271 -9.67 -2.33 31.49
CA VAL A 271 -9.19 -1.11 32.16
C VAL A 271 -9.14 -1.32 33.67
N VAL A 272 -8.12 -2.04 34.16
CA VAL A 272 -7.81 -2.09 35.61
C VAL A 272 -6.79 -1.01 35.94
N ALA A 273 -7.26 0.22 36.11
CA ALA A 273 -6.43 1.33 36.59
C ALA A 273 -6.34 1.31 38.12
N LYS A 274 -5.23 0.77 38.66
CA LYS A 274 -4.75 1.11 40.01
C LYS A 274 -3.60 2.12 39.89
N PRO A 275 -3.81 3.40 40.26
CA PRO A 275 -2.74 4.39 40.21
C PRO A 275 -1.74 4.09 41.32
N SER A 276 -0.49 3.80 40.96
CA SER A 276 0.62 3.74 41.91
C SER A 276 1.41 5.05 41.81
N ASP A 277 1.54 5.72 42.95
CA ASP A 277 2.15 7.04 43.14
C ASP A 277 3.69 7.03 42.97
N THR A 278 4.17 6.75 41.76
CA THR A 278 5.58 6.96 41.42
C THR A 278 5.73 8.07 40.39
N SER A 279 5.96 9.26 40.94
CA SER A 279 6.49 10.45 40.27
C SER A 279 7.60 10.10 39.27
N GLY A 280 7.27 10.07 37.98
CA GLY A 280 8.26 10.02 36.91
C GLY A 280 7.82 9.32 35.65
N SER A 281 6.78 9.81 34.95
CA SER A 281 6.62 9.48 33.53
C SER A 281 5.69 10.46 32.79
N SER A 282 6.16 11.69 32.59
CA SER A 282 5.52 12.60 31.62
C SER A 282 5.50 12.00 30.21
N HIS A 283 6.41 11.07 29.92
CA HIS A 283 6.50 10.39 28.62
C HIS A 283 5.39 9.35 28.42
N ALA A 284 4.95 8.65 29.46
CA ALA A 284 3.82 7.73 29.37
C ALA A 284 2.49 8.48 29.19
N LEU A 285 2.35 9.66 29.83
CA LEU A 285 1.18 10.51 29.62
C LEU A 285 1.09 10.99 28.17
N LEU A 286 2.20 11.45 27.58
CA LEU A 286 2.26 11.87 26.18
C LEU A 286 1.89 10.72 25.23
N GLN A 287 2.48 9.53 25.41
CA GLN A 287 2.13 8.35 24.60
C GLN A 287 0.64 7.96 24.74
N HIS A 288 0.08 8.09 25.94
CA HIS A 288 -1.34 7.84 26.16
C HIS A 288 -2.23 8.88 25.45
N MET A 289 -1.81 10.14 25.42
CA MET A 289 -2.54 11.18 24.67
C MET A 289 -2.43 10.98 23.16
N ASP A 290 -1.28 10.59 22.63
CA ASP A 290 -1.12 10.27 21.21
C ASP A 290 -2.02 9.11 20.78
N HIS A 291 -2.12 8.05 21.59
CA HIS A 291 -3.06 6.94 21.32
C HIS A 291 -4.53 7.37 21.41
N LEU A 292 -4.88 8.27 22.33
CA LEU A 292 -6.23 8.84 22.44
C LEU A 292 -6.58 9.69 21.21
N ILE A 293 -5.66 10.52 20.74
CA ILE A 293 -5.85 11.34 19.53
C ILE A 293 -6.10 10.42 18.33
N LEU A 294 -5.26 9.40 18.15
CA LEU A 294 -5.40 8.45 17.05
C LEU A 294 -6.73 7.68 17.12
N ALA A 295 -7.19 7.30 18.32
CA ALA A 295 -8.48 6.64 18.50
C ALA A 295 -9.67 7.56 18.16
N VAL A 296 -9.60 8.84 18.54
CA VAL A 296 -10.64 9.83 18.23
C VAL A 296 -10.69 10.14 16.73
N GLU A 297 -9.53 10.25 16.08
CA GLU A 297 -9.43 10.44 14.62
C GLU A 297 -10.06 9.25 13.87
N ASN A 298 -9.70 8.01 14.25
CA ASN A 298 -10.29 6.81 13.65
C ASN A 298 -11.82 6.73 13.87
N LEU A 299 -12.31 7.15 15.04
CA LEU A 299 -13.75 7.17 15.32
C LEU A 299 -14.48 8.22 14.48
N ALA A 300 -13.90 9.41 14.33
CA ALA A 300 -14.46 10.47 13.50
C ALA A 300 -14.48 10.08 12.02
N GLU A 301 -13.43 9.42 11.53
CA GLU A 301 -13.36 8.88 10.17
C GLU A 301 -14.43 7.79 9.95
N ALA A 302 -14.59 6.86 10.90
CA ALA A 302 -15.65 5.84 10.84
C ALA A 302 -17.06 6.44 10.85
N GLN A 303 -17.31 7.47 11.69
CA GLN A 303 -18.57 8.21 11.69
C GLN A 303 -18.82 8.92 10.36
N TRP A 304 -17.78 9.50 9.75
CA TRP A 304 -17.88 10.14 8.45
C TRP A 304 -18.23 9.14 7.34
N TYR A 305 -17.58 7.97 7.31
CA TYR A 305 -17.93 6.90 6.36
C TYR A 305 -19.36 6.41 6.56
N MET A 306 -19.81 6.24 7.81
CA MET A 306 -21.18 5.84 8.11
C MET A 306 -22.19 6.89 7.66
N ALA A 307 -21.94 8.18 7.95
CA ALA A 307 -22.80 9.28 7.50
C ALA A 307 -22.83 9.40 5.96
N SER A 308 -21.68 9.23 5.30
CA SER A 308 -21.59 9.23 3.84
C SER A 308 -22.32 8.04 3.23
N ALA A 309 -22.21 6.85 3.83
CA ALA A 309 -22.95 5.67 3.39
C ALA A 309 -24.46 5.85 3.56
N CYS A 310 -24.90 6.44 4.68
CA CYS A 310 -26.31 6.80 4.92
C CYS A 310 -26.82 7.88 3.95
N ALA A 311 -25.99 8.87 3.59
CA ALA A 311 -26.35 9.88 2.60
C ALA A 311 -26.44 9.28 1.19
N ALA A 312 -25.50 8.42 0.82
CA ALA A 312 -25.50 7.72 -0.46
C ALA A 312 -26.68 6.74 -0.57
N SER A 313 -27.01 6.01 0.52
CA SER A 313 -28.18 5.13 0.54
C SER A 313 -29.49 5.93 0.53
N GLY A 314 -29.58 7.06 1.23
CA GLY A 314 -30.72 7.97 1.16
C GLY A 314 -30.92 8.57 -0.23
N MET A 315 -29.83 8.91 -0.95
CA MET A 315 -29.88 9.31 -2.34
C MET A 315 -30.30 8.18 -3.27
N ALA A 316 -29.79 6.95 -3.06
CA ALA A 316 -30.17 5.78 -3.85
C ALA A 316 -31.65 5.39 -3.66
N VAL A 317 -32.17 5.48 -2.44
CA VAL A 317 -33.59 5.28 -2.13
C VAL A 317 -34.44 6.42 -2.70
N GLY A 318 -33.96 7.67 -2.63
CA GLY A 318 -34.62 8.81 -3.26
C GLY A 318 -34.72 8.69 -4.79
N THR A 319 -33.65 8.25 -5.45
CA THR A 319 -33.65 8.01 -6.90
C THR A 319 -34.50 6.81 -7.30
N LEU A 320 -34.52 5.74 -6.50
CA LEU A 320 -35.41 4.60 -6.76
C LEU A 320 -36.89 4.96 -6.57
N VAL A 321 -37.23 5.80 -5.58
CA VAL A 321 -38.60 6.31 -5.39
C VAL A 321 -39.01 7.26 -6.53
N ASP A 322 -38.08 8.07 -7.05
CA ASP A 322 -38.36 8.98 -8.17
C ASP A 322 -38.47 8.21 -9.52
N GLU A 323 -37.65 7.19 -9.75
CA GLU A 323 -37.81 6.27 -10.91
C GLU A 323 -39.10 5.45 -10.85
N CYS A 324 -39.53 5.01 -9.65
CA CYS A 324 -40.82 4.34 -9.47
C CYS A 324 -42.02 5.27 -9.71
N ASN A 325 -41.88 6.58 -9.44
CA ASN A 325 -42.92 7.58 -9.74
C ASN A 325 -42.92 8.04 -11.21
N PHE A 326 -41.78 8.00 -11.90
CA PHE A 326 -41.71 8.37 -13.32
C PHE A 326 -42.23 7.28 -14.27
N LEU A 327 -42.19 6.01 -13.86
CA LEU A 327 -42.70 4.89 -14.67
C LEU A 327 -44.21 4.64 -14.54
N SER A 328 -44.92 5.39 -13.69
CA SER A 328 -46.34 5.13 -13.41
C SER A 328 -47.33 6.11 -14.06
N PHE A 329 -46.93 7.15 -14.80
CA PHE A 329 -47.93 8.06 -15.36
C PHE A 329 -47.53 8.85 -16.62
N GLU A 330 -47.13 8.16 -17.68
CA GLU A 330 -47.09 8.79 -19.01
C GLU A 330 -47.53 7.81 -20.10
N GLY A 331 -48.83 7.45 -20.09
CA GLY A 331 -49.41 6.76 -21.24
C GLY A 331 -50.62 5.88 -21.03
N VAL A 332 -51.62 6.27 -20.23
CA VAL A 332 -52.95 5.62 -20.31
C VAL A 332 -54.03 6.69 -20.30
N GLY A 333 -54.53 7.01 -21.51
CA GLY A 333 -55.81 7.70 -21.66
C GLY A 333 -56.96 6.78 -21.20
N PRO A 334 -58.14 7.33 -20.88
CA PRO A 334 -59.26 6.54 -20.40
C PRO A 334 -59.83 5.70 -21.55
N GLY A 335 -59.32 4.48 -21.68
CA GLY A 335 -59.80 3.45 -22.60
C GLY A 335 -60.39 2.31 -21.79
N GLU A 336 -61.66 2.02 -22.07
CA GLU A 336 -62.51 1.02 -21.44
C GLU A 336 -61.85 -0.35 -21.33
N GLU A 337 -62.08 -0.98 -20.17
CA GLU A 337 -62.43 -2.39 -19.96
C GLU A 337 -61.75 -3.41 -20.88
N ASP A 338 -60.85 -4.23 -20.32
CA ASP A 338 -60.99 -5.68 -20.46
C ASP A 338 -60.06 -6.46 -19.52
N ALA A 339 -60.70 -7.39 -18.80
CA ALA A 339 -60.25 -8.72 -18.37
C ALA A 339 -58.91 -8.89 -17.63
N ASP A 340 -59.04 -9.12 -16.32
CA ASP A 340 -58.55 -10.31 -15.61
C ASP A 340 -57.10 -10.74 -15.85
N GLU A 341 -56.19 -10.28 -14.97
CA GLU A 341 -55.06 -11.09 -14.53
C GLU A 341 -54.75 -10.73 -13.07
N GLU A 342 -55.33 -11.54 -12.16
CA GLU A 342 -55.03 -11.55 -10.73
C GLU A 342 -53.56 -11.96 -10.53
N THR A 343 -52.66 -10.99 -10.62
CA THR A 343 -51.31 -11.15 -10.08
C THR A 343 -51.43 -11.04 -8.56
N ASP A 344 -51.35 -12.19 -7.89
CA ASP A 344 -51.15 -12.32 -6.44
C ASP A 344 -49.90 -11.52 -6.04
N MET A 345 -50.09 -10.22 -5.77
CA MET A 345 -49.18 -9.47 -4.93
C MET A 345 -49.37 -10.01 -3.52
N GLU A 346 -48.54 -11.00 -3.19
CA GLU A 346 -48.31 -11.43 -1.83
C GLU A 346 -47.95 -10.16 -1.02
N VAL A 347 -48.94 -9.64 -0.30
CA VAL A 347 -48.80 -8.51 0.62
C VAL A 347 -47.85 -9.00 1.70
N VAL A 348 -46.56 -8.74 1.50
CA VAL A 348 -45.53 -9.02 2.50
C VAL A 348 -45.87 -8.13 3.69
N ASP A 349 -46.33 -8.77 4.76
CA ASP A 349 -46.79 -8.11 5.97
C ASP A 349 -45.59 -7.35 6.57
N GLN A 350 -45.61 -6.03 6.45
CA GLN A 350 -44.51 -5.14 6.86
C GLN A 350 -44.12 -5.38 8.33
N GLU A 351 -45.07 -5.79 9.16
CA GLU A 351 -44.84 -6.16 10.57
C GLU A 351 -43.91 -7.37 10.72
N VAL A 352 -43.99 -8.36 9.80
CA VAL A 352 -43.13 -9.55 9.83
C VAL A 352 -41.68 -9.19 9.52
N VAL A 353 -41.47 -8.28 8.57
CA VAL A 353 -40.13 -7.81 8.20
C VAL A 353 -39.52 -6.97 9.33
N GLU A 354 -40.29 -6.11 9.97
CA GLU A 354 -39.82 -5.35 11.14
C GLU A 354 -39.49 -6.25 12.33
N GLN A 355 -40.25 -7.33 12.52
CA GLN A 355 -39.98 -8.31 13.57
C GLN A 355 -38.71 -9.14 13.32
N GLU A 356 -38.45 -9.58 12.08
CA GLU A 356 -37.21 -10.27 11.73
C GLU A 356 -35.98 -9.37 11.89
N VAL A 357 -36.08 -8.09 11.50
CA VAL A 357 -35.01 -7.12 11.70
C VAL A 357 -34.77 -6.89 13.20
N ALA A 358 -35.82 -6.82 14.02
CA ALA A 358 -35.69 -6.68 15.46
C ALA A 358 -35.04 -7.91 16.13
N GLU A 359 -35.33 -9.13 15.67
CA GLU A 359 -34.64 -10.34 16.14
C GLU A 359 -33.17 -10.36 15.75
N LEU A 360 -32.84 -9.98 14.50
CA LEU A 360 -31.46 -9.93 14.03
C LEU A 360 -30.61 -8.92 14.81
N TRP A 361 -31.19 -7.76 15.15
CA TRP A 361 -30.54 -6.78 16.01
C TRP A 361 -30.32 -7.27 17.43
N LYS A 362 -31.21 -8.13 17.94
CA LYS A 362 -31.08 -8.75 19.26
C LYS A 362 -29.94 -9.77 19.28
N GLU A 363 -29.80 -10.56 18.21
CA GLU A 363 -28.71 -11.54 18.07
C GLU A 363 -27.34 -10.87 17.94
N ILE A 364 -27.27 -9.72 17.27
CA ILE A 364 -26.01 -8.96 17.11
C ILE A 364 -25.60 -8.23 18.41
N LEU A 365 -26.58 -7.77 19.20
CA LEU A 365 -26.32 -7.01 20.42
C LEU A 365 -26.22 -7.86 21.69
N GLU A 366 -26.62 -9.14 21.66
CA GLU A 366 -26.34 -10.05 22.76
C GLU A 366 -24.87 -10.47 22.75
N PRO A 367 -24.08 -10.11 23.79
CA PRO A 367 -22.70 -10.57 23.90
C PRO A 367 -22.68 -12.09 24.00
N TRP A 368 -21.89 -12.73 23.14
CA TRP A 368 -21.63 -14.17 23.25
C TRP A 368 -21.22 -14.51 24.69
N PRO A 369 -21.82 -15.55 25.31
CA PRO A 369 -21.43 -15.96 26.65
C PRO A 369 -19.94 -16.32 26.63
N SER A 370 -19.15 -15.59 27.41
CA SER A 370 -17.71 -15.82 27.53
C SER A 370 -17.47 -17.19 28.17
N ASP A 371 -16.74 -18.07 27.48
CA ASP A 371 -16.34 -19.44 27.89
C ASP A 371 -15.34 -19.47 29.09
N ASN A 372 -15.60 -18.70 30.15
CA ASN A 372 -14.75 -18.60 31.34
C ASN A 372 -15.35 -19.25 32.60
N GLU A 373 -16.15 -20.30 32.44
CA GLU A 373 -16.50 -21.23 33.53
C GLU A 373 -16.45 -22.69 33.05
N MET A 374 -15.23 -23.24 32.97
CA MET A 374 -14.95 -24.68 33.17
C MET A 374 -13.56 -24.90 33.76
#